data_AF-A0A846YI89-F1
#
_entry.id   AF-A0A846YI89-F1
#
_cell.length_a   1.000
_cell.length_b   1.000
_cell.length_c   1.000
_cell.angle_alpha   90.00
_cell.angle_beta   90.00
_cell.angle_gamma   90.00
#
_symmetry.space_group_name_H-M   'P 1'
#
loop_
_entity.id
_entity.type
_entity.pdbx_description
1 polymer ?
#
loop_
_entity_poly.entity_id
_entity_poly.type
_entity_poly.pdbx_seq_one_letter_code
_entity_poly.pdbx_strand_id
1 'polypeptide(L)'
;MRETAPGTRRSAPWHLWIVAALFLLLNLGGVYDYVMALSENADYFRSQNYDSQQIRYFTDYPLLPAVFWTIAIWGALVAALLLLLRSRWVLPVAITALAGQIVLDILTFGFRDRWQILGPRLAMFDLVVLLLTTGFVIYCRTLASRQILR
;
A
#
# COMPACT_ATOMS: atom_id res chain seq x y z
N MET A 1 25.45 -23.42 39.57
CA MET A 1 25.32 -22.69 38.29
C MET A 1 23.98 -23.10 37.68
N ARG A 2 23.04 -22.18 37.47
CA ARG A 2 21.77 -22.47 36.79
C ARG A 2 22.02 -22.42 35.29
N GLU A 3 21.93 -23.56 34.61
CA GLU A 3 21.90 -23.60 33.15
C GLU A 3 20.69 -22.82 32.66
N THR A 4 20.95 -21.67 32.03
CA THR A 4 19.94 -20.95 31.26
C THR A 4 19.70 -21.76 29.99
N ALA A 5 18.52 -22.39 29.90
CA ALA A 5 18.09 -23.10 28.70
C ALA A 5 18.28 -22.21 27.45
N PRO A 6 18.81 -22.74 26.33
CA PRO A 6 19.00 -21.95 25.12
C PRO A 6 17.65 -21.41 24.66
N GLY A 7 17.49 -20.09 24.70
CA GLY A 7 16.28 -19.42 24.25
C GLY A 7 15.97 -19.85 22.82
N THR A 8 14.89 -20.60 22.63
CA THR A 8 14.44 -21.03 21.31
C THR A 8 14.21 -19.78 20.48
N ARG A 9 15.11 -19.49 19.52
CA ARG A 9 14.87 -18.45 18.52
C ARG A 9 13.57 -18.83 17.81
N ARG A 10 12.47 -18.12 18.09
CA ARG A 10 11.22 -18.29 17.34
C ARG A 10 11.55 -18.10 15.86
N SER A 11 11.46 -19.17 15.10
CA SER A 11 11.59 -19.14 13.65
C SER A 11 10.57 -18.16 13.09
N ALA A 12 10.92 -17.48 11.99
CA ALA A 12 9.92 -16.69 11.29
C ALA A 12 8.80 -17.65 10.83
N PRO A 13 7.53 -17.36 11.10
CA PRO A 13 6.46 -18.19 10.60
C PRO A 13 6.42 -18.10 9.07
N TRP A 14 6.17 -19.23 8.38
CA TRP A 14 6.18 -19.30 6.91
C TRP A 14 5.23 -18.27 6.25
N HIS A 15 4.07 -18.04 6.86
CA HIS A 15 3.05 -17.11 6.36
C HIS A 15 3.54 -15.66 6.31
N LEU A 16 4.57 -15.28 7.08
CA LEU A 16 5.18 -13.95 7.02
C LEU A 16 5.75 -13.70 5.62
N TRP A 17 6.47 -14.67 5.07
CA TRP A 17 7.12 -14.54 3.77
C TRP A 17 6.12 -14.43 2.65
N ILE A 18 5.03 -15.20 2.71
CA ILE A 18 3.97 -15.14 1.71
C ILE A 18 3.23 -13.81 1.77
N VAL A 19 2.83 -13.36 2.97
CA VAL A 19 2.16 -12.07 3.13
C VAL A 19 3.05 -10.94 2.64
N ALA A 20 4.34 -10.94 3.00
CA ALA A 20 5.28 -9.93 2.55
C ALA A 20 5.47 -9.94 1.02
N ALA A 21 5.60 -11.12 0.41
CA ALA A 21 5.77 -11.25 -1.04
C ALA A 21 4.51 -10.81 -1.80
N LEU A 22 3.32 -11.25 -1.38
CA LEU A 22 2.07 -10.84 -2.01
C LEU A 22 1.82 -9.33 -1.87
N PHE A 23 2.07 -8.79 -0.67
CA PHE A 23 1.92 -7.36 -0.43
C PHE A 23 2.95 -6.55 -1.22
N LEU A 24 4.18 -7.04 -1.36
CA LEU A 24 5.20 -6.42 -2.22
C LEU A 24 4.76 -6.40 -3.68
N LEU A 25 4.29 -7.53 -4.22
CA LEU A 25 3.82 -7.64 -5.61
C LEU A 25 2.65 -6.70 -5.90
N LEU A 26 1.66 -6.63 -4.99
CA LEU A 26 0.55 -5.70 -5.09
C LEU A 26 1.05 -4.24 -5.17
N ASN A 27 1.98 -3.87 -4.28
CA ASN A 27 2.51 -2.52 -4.23
C ASN A 27 3.42 -2.19 -5.42
N LEU A 28 4.10 -3.16 -6.03
CA LEU A 28 4.82 -2.95 -7.28
C LEU A 28 3.87 -2.58 -8.43
N GLY A 29 2.70 -3.23 -8.50
CA GLY A 29 1.63 -2.83 -9.42
C GLY A 29 1.15 -1.40 -9.14
N GLY A 30 0.91 -1.06 -7.87
CA GLY A 30 0.55 0.30 -7.47
C GLY A 30 1.61 1.33 -7.86
N VAL A 31 2.90 1.06 -7.63
CA VAL A 31 4.02 1.95 -8.03
C VAL A 31 4.03 2.15 -9.54
N TYR A 32 3.82 1.08 -10.32
CA TYR A 32 3.73 1.17 -11.77
C TYR A 32 2.59 2.11 -12.19
N ASP A 33 1.38 1.89 -11.66
CA ASP A 33 0.22 2.72 -11.96
C ASP A 33 0.44 4.19 -11.56
N TYR A 34 1.04 4.42 -10.38
CA TYR A 34 1.40 5.76 -9.89
C TYR A 34 2.36 6.48 -10.83
N VAL A 35 3.45 5.80 -11.23
CA VAL A 35 4.46 6.40 -12.11
C VAL A 35 3.84 6.69 -13.47
N MET A 36 3.10 5.74 -14.05
CA MET A 36 2.51 5.91 -15.37
C MET A 36 1.41 6.98 -15.39
N ALA A 37 0.56 7.03 -14.36
CA ALA A 37 -0.52 8.01 -14.28
C ALA A 37 0.02 9.43 -14.06
N LEU A 38 0.95 9.64 -13.11
CA LEU A 38 1.48 10.97 -12.81
C LEU A 38 2.55 11.47 -13.79
N SER A 39 3.12 10.57 -14.60
CA SER A 39 3.92 10.96 -15.77
C SER A 39 3.08 11.19 -17.03
N GLU A 40 1.75 11.10 -16.90
CA GLU A 40 0.79 11.30 -18.00
C GLU A 40 1.10 10.41 -19.22
N ASN A 41 1.51 9.16 -18.97
CA ASN A 41 1.91 8.26 -20.02
C ASN A 41 0.73 7.88 -20.93
N ALA A 42 0.77 8.32 -22.19
CA ALA A 42 -0.30 8.10 -23.15
C ALA A 42 -0.52 6.62 -23.50
N ASP A 43 0.54 5.80 -23.53
CA ASP A 43 0.43 4.36 -23.82
C ASP A 43 -0.27 3.62 -22.69
N TYR A 44 0.04 4.00 -21.45
CA TYR A 44 -0.63 3.48 -20.27
C TYR A 44 -2.13 3.81 -20.30
N PHE A 45 -2.52 5.08 -20.50
CA PHE A 45 -3.94 5.44 -20.58
C PHE A 45 -4.69 4.71 -21.71
N ARG A 46 -4.03 4.53 -22.87
CA ARG A 46 -4.59 3.72 -23.96
C ARG A 46 -4.75 2.26 -23.56
N SER A 47 -3.75 1.67 -22.90
CA SER A 47 -3.81 0.27 -22.46
C SER A 47 -4.93 0.01 -21.43
N GLN A 48 -5.23 1.02 -20.60
CA GLN A 48 -6.32 0.97 -19.62
C GLN A 48 -7.70 1.28 -20.21
N ASN A 49 -7.76 1.64 -21.51
CA ASN A 49 -8.96 2.10 -22.21
C ASN A 49 -9.63 3.30 -21.51
N TYR A 50 -8.81 4.27 -21.06
CA TYR A 50 -9.34 5.47 -20.43
C TYR A 50 -9.99 6.40 -21.43
N ASP A 51 -11.14 6.96 -21.06
CA ASP A 51 -11.80 8.03 -21.82
C ASP A 51 -11.20 9.41 -21.53
N SER A 52 -11.71 10.43 -22.21
CA SER A 52 -11.20 11.80 -22.08
C SER A 52 -11.41 12.40 -20.68
N GLN A 53 -12.45 12.01 -19.95
CA GLN A 53 -12.71 12.48 -18.60
C GLN A 53 -11.76 11.81 -17.60
N GLN A 54 -11.50 10.52 -17.77
CA GLN A 54 -10.55 9.74 -16.98
C GLN A 54 -9.11 10.20 -17.19
N ILE A 55 -8.71 10.50 -18.43
CA ILE A 55 -7.39 11.07 -18.70
C ILE A 55 -7.26 12.44 -18.01
N ARG A 56 -8.26 13.31 -18.17
CA ARG A 56 -8.28 14.63 -17.52
C ARG A 56 -8.19 14.56 -16.01
N TYR A 57 -8.76 13.52 -15.40
CA TYR A 57 -8.64 13.28 -13.97
C TYR A 57 -7.19 13.24 -13.51
N PHE A 58 -6.30 12.60 -14.28
CA PHE A 58 -4.87 12.44 -13.96
C PHE A 58 -3.98 13.56 -14.51
N THR A 59 -4.31 14.17 -15.65
CA THR A 59 -3.53 15.30 -16.19
C THR A 59 -3.79 16.62 -15.45
N ASP A 60 -4.93 16.75 -14.78
CA ASP A 60 -5.25 17.86 -13.87
C ASP A 60 -5.34 17.35 -12.43
N TYR A 61 -4.36 16.54 -12.03
CA TYR A 61 -4.35 15.92 -10.71
C TYR A 61 -3.76 16.87 -9.65
N PRO A 62 -4.51 17.26 -8.60
CA PRO A 62 -4.02 18.24 -7.65
C PRO A 62 -2.85 17.71 -6.81
N LEU A 63 -1.96 18.60 -6.40
CA LEU A 63 -0.74 18.25 -5.65
C LEU A 63 -1.05 17.54 -4.33
N LEU A 64 -2.11 17.95 -3.62
CA LEU A 64 -2.42 17.41 -2.29
C LEU A 64 -2.78 15.90 -2.35
N PRO A 65 -3.74 15.44 -3.18
CA PRO A 65 -3.92 14.02 -3.49
C PRO A 65 -2.65 13.34 -3.99
N ALA A 66 -1.85 13.98 -4.85
CA ALA A 66 -0.61 13.38 -5.35
C ALA A 66 0.36 13.04 -4.21
N VAL A 67 0.57 13.95 -3.26
CA VAL A 67 1.43 13.73 -2.08
C VAL A 67 0.94 12.55 -1.24
N PHE A 68 -0.36 12.47 -0.95
CA PHE A 68 -0.90 11.35 -0.17
C PHE A 68 -0.84 10.02 -0.93
N TRP A 69 -0.99 10.06 -2.26
CA TRP A 69 -0.78 8.89 -3.11
C TRP A 69 0.66 8.40 -3.06
N THR A 70 1.64 9.33 -3.11
CA THR A 70 3.06 9.01 -2.92
C THR A 70 3.29 8.36 -1.56
N ILE A 71 2.77 8.94 -0.47
CA ILE A 71 2.95 8.41 0.89
C ILE A 71 2.35 7.01 1.02
N ALA A 72 1.14 6.80 0.51
CA ALA A 72 0.44 5.53 0.58
C ALA A 72 1.24 4.42 -0.12
N ILE A 73 1.61 4.63 -1.38
CA ILE A 73 2.25 3.60 -2.21
C ILE A 73 3.68 3.33 -1.79
N TRP A 74 4.51 4.37 -1.65
CA TRP A 74 5.90 4.19 -1.29
C TRP A 74 6.03 3.70 0.16
N GLY A 75 5.15 4.17 1.06
CA GLY A 75 5.07 3.66 2.41
C GLY A 75 4.73 2.17 2.46
N ALA A 76 3.72 1.73 1.69
CA ALA A 76 3.33 0.33 1.66
C ALA A 76 4.40 -0.58 1.03
N LEU A 77 5.07 -0.11 -0.03
CA LEU A 77 6.24 -0.79 -0.62
C LEU A 77 7.37 -0.97 0.42
N VAL A 78 7.76 0.12 1.10
CA VAL A 78 8.79 0.08 2.13
C VAL A 78 8.37 -0.81 3.30
N ALA A 79 7.11 -0.79 3.71
CA ALA A 79 6.60 -1.66 4.76
C ALA A 79 6.68 -3.15 4.38
N ALA A 80 6.39 -3.50 3.13
CA ALA A 80 6.54 -4.86 2.62
C ALA A 80 8.01 -5.33 2.69
N LEU A 81 8.95 -4.49 2.25
CA LEU A 81 10.39 -4.75 2.32
C LEU A 81 10.86 -4.90 3.77
N LEU A 82 10.44 -3.99 4.65
CA LEU A 82 10.76 -4.07 6.07
C LEU A 82 10.21 -5.35 6.71
N LEU A 83 9.08 -5.88 6.24
CA LEU A 83 8.51 -7.13 6.75
C LEU A 83 9.36 -8.33 6.37
N LEU A 84 9.89 -8.37 5.13
CA LEU A 84 10.88 -9.37 4.71
C LEU A 84 12.14 -9.30 5.59
N LEU A 85 12.57 -8.09 5.95
CA LEU A 85 13.69 -7.86 6.87
C LEU A 85 13.33 -8.09 8.34
N ARG A 86 12.04 -8.37 8.64
CA ARG A 86 11.48 -8.48 9.99
C ARG A 86 11.76 -7.26 10.87
N SER A 87 11.84 -6.06 10.31
CA SER A 87 12.19 -4.86 11.05
C SER A 87 11.06 -4.41 11.98
N ARG A 88 11.38 -3.90 13.18
CA ARG A 88 10.42 -3.21 14.05
C ARG A 88 9.80 -1.96 13.43
N TRP A 89 10.44 -1.39 12.40
CA TRP A 89 9.93 -0.22 11.67
C TRP A 89 8.78 -0.54 10.72
N VAL A 90 8.46 -1.81 10.47
CA VAL A 90 7.32 -2.21 9.62
C VAL A 90 6.04 -1.54 10.08
N LEU A 91 5.75 -1.58 11.38
CA LEU A 91 4.48 -1.12 11.92
C LEU A 91 4.26 0.38 11.74
N PRO A 92 5.16 1.28 12.18
CA PRO A 92 4.96 2.71 11.97
C PRO A 92 4.88 3.07 10.48
N VAL A 93 5.70 2.46 9.62
CA VAL A 93 5.66 2.73 8.17
C VAL A 93 4.36 2.26 7.54
N ALA A 94 3.86 1.07 7.91
CA ALA A 94 2.59 0.55 7.44
C ALA A 94 1.40 1.42 7.90
N ILE A 95 1.45 1.95 9.13
CA ILE A 95 0.44 2.89 9.64
C ILE A 95 0.48 4.21 8.86
N THR A 96 1.66 4.75 8.57
CA THR A 96 1.80 5.95 7.75
C THR A 96 1.25 5.74 6.34
N ALA A 97 1.53 4.59 5.73
CA ALA A 97 0.97 4.23 4.42
C ALA A 97 -0.57 4.15 4.45
N LEU A 98 -1.13 3.48 5.45
CA LEU A 98 -2.58 3.36 5.63
C LEU A 98 -3.23 4.74 5.86
N ALA A 99 -2.63 5.59 6.69
CA ALA A 99 -3.12 6.94 6.92
C ALA A 99 -3.09 7.77 5.63
N GLY A 100 -2.02 7.64 4.84
CA GLY A 100 -1.92 8.25 3.52
C GLY A 100 -3.03 7.81 2.58
N GLN A 101 -3.30 6.49 2.51
CA GLN A 101 -4.38 5.94 1.70
C GLN A 101 -5.75 6.46 2.17
N ILE A 102 -6.04 6.46 3.47
CA ILE A 102 -7.32 6.94 3.99
C ILE A 102 -7.55 8.41 3.61
N VAL A 103 -6.52 9.25 3.77
CA VAL A 103 -6.63 10.67 3.40
C VAL A 103 -6.80 10.82 1.88
N LEU A 104 -6.05 10.05 1.09
CA LEU A 104 -6.21 10.02 -0.36
C LEU A 104 -7.64 9.65 -0.77
N ASP A 105 -8.20 8.60 -0.17
CA ASP A 105 -9.55 8.13 -0.46
C ASP A 105 -10.57 9.20 -0.10
N ILE A 106 -10.46 9.83 1.07
CA ILE A 106 -11.33 10.94 1.47
C ILE A 106 -11.26 12.09 0.45
N LEU A 107 -10.06 12.50 0.05
CA LEU A 107 -9.86 13.57 -0.92
C LEU A 107 -10.44 13.23 -2.29
N THR A 108 -10.22 12.01 -2.76
CA THR A 108 -10.54 11.63 -4.13
C THR A 108 -12.00 11.19 -4.29
N PHE A 109 -12.54 10.41 -3.36
CA PHE A 109 -13.97 10.05 -3.36
C PHE A 109 -14.85 11.22 -2.94
N GLY A 110 -14.42 12.03 -1.97
CA GLY A 110 -15.23 13.12 -1.43
C GLY A 110 -15.22 14.40 -2.27
N PHE A 111 -14.09 14.73 -2.92
CA PHE A 111 -13.92 16.03 -3.58
C PHE A 111 -13.53 15.94 -5.06
N ARG A 112 -13.31 14.74 -5.60
CA ARG A 112 -12.90 14.54 -7.00
C ARG A 112 -13.80 13.56 -7.75
N ASP A 113 -14.95 13.19 -7.20
CA ASP A 113 -15.93 12.29 -7.85
C ASP A 113 -15.28 11.01 -8.42
N ARG A 114 -14.31 10.43 -7.68
CA ARG A 114 -13.52 9.27 -8.14
C ARG A 114 -14.41 8.12 -8.62
N TRP A 115 -15.53 7.87 -7.94
CA TRP A 115 -16.47 6.82 -8.31
C TRP A 115 -17.13 7.06 -9.67
N GLN A 116 -17.55 8.30 -9.93
CA GLN A 116 -18.25 8.71 -11.14
C GLN A 116 -17.29 8.81 -12.33
N ILE A 117 -16.07 9.32 -12.10
CA ILE A 117 -15.09 9.57 -13.17
C ILE A 117 -14.31 8.30 -13.51
N LEU A 118 -13.69 7.64 -12.53
CA LEU A 118 -12.89 6.43 -12.77
C LEU A 118 -13.76 5.17 -12.89
N GLY A 119 -15.03 5.27 -12.51
CA GLY A 119 -15.99 4.19 -12.58
C GLY A 119 -15.86 3.16 -11.44
N PRO A 120 -16.87 2.30 -11.27
CA PRO A 120 -16.94 1.36 -10.14
C PRO A 120 -15.75 0.40 -10.07
N ARG A 121 -15.23 -0.06 -11.22
CA ARG A 121 -14.13 -1.04 -11.26
C ARG A 121 -12.88 -0.52 -10.56
N LEU A 122 -12.41 0.68 -10.94
CA LEU A 122 -11.19 1.28 -10.38
C LEU A 122 -11.41 1.73 -8.93
N ALA A 123 -12.58 2.32 -8.66
CA ALA A 123 -12.98 2.70 -7.31
C ALA A 123 -13.01 1.51 -6.34
N MET A 124 -13.60 0.38 -6.74
CA MET A 124 -13.65 -0.82 -5.90
C MET A 124 -12.26 -1.44 -5.70
N PHE A 125 -11.41 -1.44 -6.74
CA PHE A 125 -10.03 -1.92 -6.60
C PHE A 125 -9.27 -1.13 -5.53
N ASP A 126 -9.40 0.19 -5.52
CA ASP A 126 -8.81 1.09 -4.53
C ASP A 126 -9.30 0.77 -3.10
N LEU A 127 -10.60 0.57 -2.93
CA LEU A 127 -11.19 0.16 -1.64
C LEU A 127 -10.70 -1.23 -1.20
N VAL A 128 -10.49 -2.16 -2.13
CA VAL A 128 -9.87 -3.46 -1.82
C VAL A 128 -8.43 -3.29 -1.36
N VAL A 129 -7.65 -2.41 -1.99
CA VAL A 129 -6.28 -2.08 -1.56
C VAL A 129 -6.29 -1.46 -0.16
N LEU A 130 -7.24 -0.58 0.16
CA LEU A 130 -7.43 -0.04 1.51
C LEU A 130 -7.67 -1.16 2.53
N LEU A 131 -8.56 -2.10 2.23
CA LEU A 131 -8.86 -3.25 3.10
C LEU A 131 -7.65 -4.16 3.28
N LEU A 132 -6.92 -4.45 2.21
CA LEU A 132 -5.70 -5.26 2.24
C LEU A 132 -4.61 -4.59 3.06
N THR A 133 -4.42 -3.29 2.90
CA THR A 133 -3.46 -2.49 3.67
C THR A 133 -3.83 -2.44 5.14
N THR A 134 -5.13 -2.32 5.45
CA THR A 134 -5.64 -2.41 6.83
C THR A 134 -5.34 -3.78 7.44
N GLY A 135 -5.64 -4.86 6.72
CA GLY A 135 -5.32 -6.23 7.13
C GLY A 135 -3.83 -6.43 7.35
N PHE A 136 -3.00 -5.86 6.48
CA PHE A 136 -1.54 -5.88 6.60
C PHE A 136 -1.04 -5.17 7.87
N VAL A 137 -1.59 -4.00 8.20
CA VAL A 137 -1.26 -3.28 9.45
C VAL A 137 -1.64 -4.10 10.68
N ILE A 138 -2.84 -4.70 10.70
CA ILE A 138 -3.30 -5.56 11.80
C ILE A 138 -2.39 -6.79 11.96
N TYR A 139 -2.00 -7.40 10.83
CA TYR A 139 -1.08 -8.53 10.81
C TYR A 139 0.30 -8.15 11.36
N CYS A 140 0.87 -7.04 10.90
CA CYS A 140 2.15 -6.52 11.39
C CYS A 140 2.10 -6.17 12.88
N ARG A 141 1.00 -5.61 13.38
CA ARG A 141 0.78 -5.34 14.81
C ARG A 141 0.78 -6.63 15.63
N THR A 142 0.19 -7.70 15.09
CA THR A 142 0.18 -9.03 15.72
C THR A 142 1.57 -9.66 15.76
N LEU A 143 2.39 -9.46 14.72
CA LEU A 143 3.80 -9.91 14.72
C LEU A 143 4.66 -9.12 15.71
N ALA A 144 4.42 -7.80 15.82
CA ALA A 144 5.09 -6.94 16.77
C ALA A 144 4.80 -7.35 18.22
N SER A 145 3.53 -7.60 18.57
CA SER A 145 3.15 -8.03 19.92
C SER A 145 3.71 -9.41 20.29
N ARG A 146 3.95 -10.28 19.29
CA ARG A 146 4.57 -11.60 19.47
C ARG A 146 6.10 -11.58 19.49
N GLN A 147 6.72 -10.40 19.42
CA GLN A 147 8.18 -10.19 19.37
C GLN A 147 8.85 -10.97 18.21
N ILE A 148 8.15 -11.08 17.08
CA ILE A 148 8.68 -11.73 15.86
C ILE A 148 9.51 -10.72 15.05
N LEU A 149 9.20 -9.43 15.16
CA LEU A 149 9.97 -8.33 14.55
C LEU A 149 11.20 -7.99 15.41
N ARG A 150 12.28 -7.54 14.77
CA ARG A 150 13.60 -7.25 15.34
C ARG A 150 13.96 -5.77 15.22
#